data_AF-A0A4R6ZGG6-F1
#
_entry.id   AF-A0A4R6ZGG6-F1
#
_cell.length_a   1.000
_cell.length_b   1.000
_cell.length_c   1.000
_cell.angle_alpha   90.00
_cell.angle_beta   90.00
_cell.angle_gamma   90.00
#
_symmetry.space_group_name_H-M   'P 1'
#
loop_
_entity.id
_entity.type
_entity.pdbx_description
1 polymer ?
#
loop_
_entity_poly.entity_id
_entity_poly.type
_entity_poly.pdbx_seq_one_letter_code
_entity_poly.pdbx_strand_id
1 'polypeptide(L)'
;MTGADFVGGFEKGLQEFGQKVYNLYDNTMFVTIAKGVTQADVDVAEEAALSVVGSGEKFRRMNLLNDAHQQFDANIDLQIKQQNDVARKAVNELFNNNTPENGTIKSAVTQALISSVLSLVNQLTASSQKTGM
;
A
#
# COMPACT_ATOMS: atom_id res chain seq x y z
N MET A 1 -1.22 43.10 -7.19
CA MET A 1 -0.29 41.97 -7.37
C MET A 1 0.93 42.49 -8.08
N THR A 2 2.05 42.55 -7.36
CA THR A 2 3.36 42.94 -7.89
C THR A 2 4.07 41.72 -8.49
N GLY A 3 5.12 41.92 -9.29
CA GLY A 3 5.92 40.80 -9.81
C GLY A 3 6.54 39.92 -8.71
N ALA A 4 6.79 40.48 -7.52
CA ALA A 4 7.25 39.73 -6.35
C ALA A 4 6.16 38.81 -5.75
N ASP A 5 4.89 39.24 -5.76
CA ASP A 5 3.76 38.41 -5.31
C ASP A 5 3.54 37.20 -6.22
N PHE A 6 3.77 37.37 -7.53
CA PHE A 6 3.66 36.31 -8.53
C PHE A 6 4.79 35.28 -8.33
N VAL A 7 6.05 35.72 -8.22
CA VAL A 7 7.21 34.82 -8.02
C VAL A 7 7.15 34.09 -6.68
N GLY A 8 6.80 34.78 -5.58
CA GLY A 8 6.72 34.16 -4.25
C GLY A 8 5.65 33.08 -4.12
N GLY A 9 4.53 33.21 -4.83
CA GLY A 9 3.48 32.18 -4.87
C GLY A 9 3.94 30.88 -5.54
N PHE A 10 4.68 30.96 -6.66
CA PHE A 10 5.20 29.78 -7.35
C PHE A 10 6.25 29.04 -6.54
N GLU A 11 7.20 29.78 -5.94
CA GLU A 11 8.24 29.18 -5.12
C GLU A 11 7.66 28.47 -3.90
N LYS A 12 6.65 29.07 -3.26
CA LYS A 12 5.95 28.45 -2.13
C LYS A 12 5.22 27.17 -2.53
N GLY A 13 4.45 27.18 -3.62
CA GLY A 13 3.75 25.99 -4.11
C GLY A 13 4.71 24.84 -4.48
N LEU A 14 5.83 25.17 -5.14
CA LEU A 14 6.86 24.18 -5.47
C LEU A 14 7.47 23.57 -4.19
N GLN A 15 7.78 24.39 -3.18
CA GLN A 15 8.31 23.93 -1.89
C GLN A 15 7.33 22.99 -1.16
N GLU A 16 6.06 23.39 -1.07
CA GLU A 16 5.01 22.58 -0.42
C GLU A 16 4.83 21.23 -1.11
N PHE A 17 4.79 21.21 -2.45
CA PHE A 17 4.73 19.95 -3.21
C PHE A 17 5.92 19.04 -2.90
N GLY A 18 7.15 19.58 -2.89
CA GLY A 18 8.32 18.74 -2.59
C GLY A 18 8.32 18.21 -1.17
N GLN A 19 7.91 19.00 -0.19
CA GLN A 19 7.86 18.52 1.19
C GLN A 19 6.89 17.33 1.33
N LYS A 20 5.74 17.40 0.65
CA LYS A 20 4.77 16.30 0.63
C LYS A 20 5.35 15.04 -0.03
N VAL A 21 6.00 15.19 -1.19
CA VAL A 21 6.69 14.06 -1.85
C VAL A 21 7.80 13.48 -0.98
N TYR A 22 8.63 14.32 -0.34
CA TYR A 22 9.75 13.84 0.48
C TYR A 22 9.28 13.12 1.74
N ASN A 23 8.15 13.55 2.32
CA ASN A 23 7.56 12.89 3.49
C ASN A 23 7.04 11.48 3.18
N LEU A 24 6.86 11.12 1.90
CA LEU A 24 6.52 9.74 1.53
C LEU A 24 7.69 8.77 1.70
N TYR A 25 8.93 9.26 1.81
CA TYR A 25 10.12 8.41 1.86
C TYR A 25 10.68 8.25 3.28
N ASP A 26 11.23 7.06 3.58
CA ASP A 26 11.88 6.79 4.86
C ASP A 26 13.29 7.41 4.99
N ASN A 27 13.84 7.88 3.87
CA ASN A 27 15.21 8.35 3.78
C ASN A 27 15.37 9.47 2.74
N THR A 28 16.45 10.24 2.88
CA THR A 28 16.78 11.36 2.00
C THR A 28 17.36 10.95 0.64
N MET A 29 17.62 9.66 0.43
CA MET A 29 18.00 9.11 -0.87
C MET A 29 16.78 8.81 -1.75
N PHE A 30 15.56 8.94 -1.21
CA PHE A 30 14.30 8.70 -1.91
C PHE A 30 14.22 7.32 -2.56
N VAL A 31 14.74 6.30 -1.87
CA VAL A 31 14.78 4.92 -2.38
C VAL A 31 13.54 4.13 -1.99
N THR A 32 13.08 4.27 -0.75
CA THR A 32 12.01 3.44 -0.18
C THR A 32 10.96 4.32 0.49
N ILE A 33 9.68 4.03 0.25
CA ILE A 33 8.60 4.74 0.93
C ILE A 33 8.54 4.38 2.43
N ALA A 34 8.15 5.33 3.26
CA ALA A 34 8.03 5.12 4.70
C ALA A 34 6.96 4.07 5.03
N LYS A 35 7.25 3.26 6.06
CA LYS A 35 6.25 2.34 6.62
C LYS A 35 5.08 3.15 7.16
N GLY A 36 3.86 2.78 6.75
CA GLY A 36 2.64 3.45 7.20
C GLY A 36 2.20 4.63 6.33
N VAL A 37 2.88 4.91 5.22
CA VAL A 37 2.31 5.74 4.14
C VAL A 37 0.93 5.18 3.77
N THR A 38 -0.05 6.06 3.72
CA THR A 38 -1.43 5.77 3.35
C THR A 38 -1.75 6.33 1.97
N GLN A 39 -2.86 5.89 1.38
CA GLN A 39 -3.36 6.49 0.14
C GLN A 39 -3.58 8.00 0.30
N ALA A 40 -4.05 8.45 1.46
CA ALA A 40 -4.27 9.88 1.71
C ALA A 40 -2.97 10.70 1.67
N ASP A 41 -1.84 10.14 2.11
CA ASP A 41 -0.55 10.84 2.04
C ASP A 41 -0.11 11.04 0.58
N VAL A 42 -0.36 10.02 -0.25
CA VAL A 42 -0.09 10.01 -1.68
C VAL A 42 -1.01 11.01 -2.42
N ASP A 43 -2.31 10.95 -2.16
CA ASP A 43 -3.32 11.87 -2.74
C ASP A 43 -2.97 13.33 -2.41
N VAL A 44 -2.56 13.60 -1.17
CA VAL A 44 -2.15 14.96 -0.74
C VAL A 44 -0.94 15.47 -1.53
N ALA A 45 -0.02 14.60 -1.94
CA ALA A 45 1.12 14.98 -2.78
C ALA A 45 0.70 15.20 -4.25
N GLU A 46 -0.22 14.39 -4.78
CA GLU A 46 -0.83 14.58 -6.11
C GLU A 46 -1.56 15.92 -6.20
N GLU A 47 -2.43 16.22 -5.23
CA GLU A 47 -3.19 17.47 -5.16
C GLU A 47 -2.25 18.69 -5.14
N ALA A 48 -1.18 18.62 -4.35
CA ALA A 48 -0.18 19.68 -4.30
C ALA A 48 0.48 19.89 -5.67
N ALA A 49 0.73 18.82 -6.41
CA ALA A 49 1.35 18.89 -7.74
C ALA A 49 0.47 19.62 -8.78
N LEU A 50 -0.86 19.57 -8.64
CA LEU A 50 -1.81 20.27 -9.52
C LEU A 50 -1.68 21.79 -9.43
N SER A 51 -1.29 22.31 -8.26
CA SER A 51 -1.14 23.75 -8.02
C SER A 51 0.18 24.34 -8.53
N VAL A 52 1.15 23.50 -8.89
CA VAL A 52 2.52 23.92 -9.24
C VAL A 52 2.66 24.11 -10.75
N VAL A 53 3.27 25.20 -11.21
CA VAL A 53 3.60 25.41 -12.62
C VAL A 53 4.74 24.49 -13.08
N GLY A 54 4.71 24.06 -14.34
CA GLY A 54 5.74 23.22 -14.95
C GLY A 54 7.15 23.80 -14.79
N SER A 55 8.05 22.99 -14.23
CA SER A 55 9.47 23.31 -14.05
C SER A 55 10.27 22.00 -13.94
N GLY A 56 11.59 22.07 -14.14
CA GLY A 56 12.47 20.90 -13.98
C GLY A 56 12.32 20.25 -12.61
N GLU A 57 12.23 21.05 -11.54
CA GLU A 57 12.02 20.54 -10.18
C GLU A 57 10.63 19.92 -9.99
N LYS A 58 9.58 20.47 -10.60
CA LYS A 58 8.26 19.83 -10.59
C LYS A 58 8.33 18.46 -11.24
N PHE A 59 8.96 18.34 -12.41
CA PHE A 59 9.07 17.05 -13.11
C PHE A 59 9.87 16.03 -12.32
N ARG A 60 10.99 16.44 -11.70
CA ARG A 60 11.77 15.55 -10.82
C ARG A 60 10.93 15.03 -9.64
N ARG A 61 10.15 15.90 -9.00
CA ARG A 61 9.26 15.53 -7.89
C ARG A 61 8.06 14.70 -8.33
N MET A 62 7.55 14.91 -9.55
CA MET A 62 6.49 14.06 -10.13
C MET A 62 6.99 12.65 -10.40
N ASN A 63 8.25 12.49 -10.84
CA ASN A 63 8.86 11.17 -11.00
C ASN A 63 8.98 10.46 -9.66
N LEU A 64 9.46 11.16 -8.61
CA LEU A 64 9.48 10.60 -7.26
C LEU A 64 8.07 10.23 -6.77
N LEU A 65 7.07 11.10 -6.98
CA LEU A 65 5.69 10.79 -6.61
C LEU A 65 5.20 9.52 -7.33
N ASN A 66 5.42 9.40 -8.63
CA ASN A 66 5.07 8.21 -9.40
C ASN A 66 5.79 6.95 -8.89
N ASP A 67 7.08 7.05 -8.53
CA ASP A 67 7.82 5.93 -7.94
C ASP A 67 7.24 5.54 -6.57
N ALA A 68 6.84 6.53 -5.76
CA ALA A 68 6.17 6.30 -4.48
C ALA A 68 4.81 5.60 -4.65
N HIS A 69 4.00 5.98 -5.65
CA HIS A 69 2.77 5.28 -6.01
C HIS A 69 3.02 3.81 -6.34
N GLN A 70 3.99 3.54 -7.22
CA GLN A 70 4.31 2.17 -7.63
C GLN A 70 4.77 1.32 -6.43
N GLN A 71 5.56 1.90 -5.53
CA GLN A 71 5.96 1.21 -4.30
C GLN A 71 4.80 1.02 -3.32
N PHE A 72 3.88 1.98 -3.21
CA PHE A 72 2.69 1.86 -2.38
C PHE A 72 1.80 0.71 -2.87
N ASP A 73 1.47 0.69 -4.16
CA ASP A 73 0.69 -0.39 -4.78
C ASP A 73 1.37 -1.76 -4.60
N ALA A 74 2.69 -1.82 -4.84
CA ALA A 74 3.45 -3.05 -4.64
C ALA A 74 3.43 -3.52 -3.17
N ASN A 75 3.49 -2.60 -2.20
CA ASN A 75 3.41 -2.93 -0.78
C ASN A 75 2.02 -3.44 -0.39
N ILE A 76 0.95 -2.86 -0.95
CA ILE A 76 -0.42 -3.34 -0.76
C ILE A 76 -0.58 -4.75 -1.34
N ASP A 77 -0.09 -4.99 -2.55
CA ASP A 77 -0.11 -6.32 -3.18
C ASP A 77 0.66 -7.36 -2.37
N LEU A 78 1.82 -7.00 -1.84
CA LEU A 78 2.60 -7.88 -0.97
C LEU A 78 1.85 -8.20 0.33
N GLN A 79 1.19 -7.21 0.94
CA GLN A 79 0.39 -7.42 2.14
C GLN A 79 -0.79 -8.35 1.87
N ILE A 80 -1.50 -8.16 0.75
CA ILE A 80 -2.61 -9.01 0.32
C ILE A 80 -2.12 -10.45 0.11
N LYS A 81 -0.99 -10.64 -0.58
CA LYS A 81 -0.40 -11.97 -0.78
C LYS A 81 -0.05 -12.65 0.54
N GLN A 82 0.60 -11.93 1.46
CA GLN A 82 0.96 -12.47 2.77
C GLN A 82 -0.26 -12.87 3.59
N GLN A 83 -1.32 -12.04 3.61
CA GLN A 83 -2.56 -12.36 4.31
C GLN A 83 -3.24 -13.60 3.70
N ASN A 84 -3.30 -13.69 2.36
CA ASN A 84 -3.84 -14.86 1.67
C ASN A 84 -3.04 -16.13 2.00
N ASP A 85 -1.71 -16.07 2.02
CA ASP A 85 -0.87 -17.21 2.36
C ASP A 85 -1.08 -17.68 3.81
N VAL A 86 -1.24 -16.75 4.75
CA VAL A 86 -1.58 -17.07 6.15
C VAL A 86 -2.93 -17.77 6.24
N ALA A 87 -3.95 -17.23 5.58
CA ALA A 87 -5.29 -17.82 5.58
C ALA A 87 -5.32 -19.20 4.89
N ARG A 88 -4.68 -19.33 3.73
CA ARG A 88 -4.55 -20.60 3.00
C ARG A 88 -3.82 -21.65 3.83
N LYS A 89 -2.72 -21.28 4.47
CA LYS A 89 -2.00 -22.18 5.39
C LYS A 89 -2.92 -22.63 6.54
N ALA A 90 -3.66 -21.70 7.14
CA ALA A 90 -4.57 -22.02 8.24
C ALA A 90 -5.72 -22.95 7.82
N VAL A 91 -6.30 -22.75 6.63
CA VAL A 91 -7.31 -23.66 6.03
C VAL A 91 -6.69 -25.03 5.80
N ASN A 92 -5.55 -25.08 5.12
CA ASN A 92 -4.82 -26.32 4.83
C ASN A 92 -4.56 -27.12 6.11
N GLU A 93 -4.13 -26.46 7.18
CA GLU A 93 -3.83 -27.09 8.48
C GLU A 93 -5.04 -27.71 9.19
N LEU A 94 -6.27 -27.44 8.77
CA LEU A 94 -7.47 -28.15 9.25
C LEU A 94 -7.54 -29.59 8.74
N PHE A 95 -6.90 -29.89 7.61
CA PHE A 95 -6.99 -31.17 6.93
C PHE A 95 -5.77 -32.04 7.21
N ASN A 96 -5.97 -33.37 7.21
CA ASN A 96 -4.88 -34.34 7.20
C ASN A 96 -3.96 -34.08 5.99
N ASN A 97 -2.66 -34.25 6.19
CA ASN A 97 -1.62 -33.90 5.20
C ASN A 97 -1.57 -32.41 4.79
N ASN A 98 -2.25 -31.54 5.53
CA ASN A 98 -2.31 -30.10 5.27
C ASN A 98 -2.80 -29.75 3.84
N THR A 99 -3.77 -30.51 3.32
CA THR A 99 -4.36 -30.25 1.99
C THR A 99 -5.88 -30.52 1.99
N PRO A 100 -6.70 -29.59 1.47
CA PRO A 100 -8.15 -29.73 1.45
C PRO A 100 -8.67 -30.64 0.32
N GLU A 101 -7.94 -30.74 -0.80
CA GLU A 101 -8.46 -31.29 -2.07
C GLU A 101 -8.97 -32.73 -1.96
N ASN A 102 -8.38 -33.54 -1.08
CA ASN A 102 -8.79 -34.93 -0.82
C ASN A 102 -8.59 -35.37 0.64
N GLY A 103 -8.36 -34.41 1.55
CA GLY A 103 -8.00 -34.69 2.94
C GLY A 103 -9.23 -34.83 3.85
N THR A 104 -9.19 -35.76 4.80
CA THR A 104 -10.13 -35.75 5.92
C THR A 104 -9.73 -34.67 6.91
N ILE A 105 -10.70 -34.01 7.54
CA ILE A 105 -10.43 -33.03 8.60
C ILE A 105 -9.73 -33.75 9.76
N LYS A 106 -8.70 -33.13 10.36
CA LYS A 106 -8.01 -33.70 11.53
C LYS A 106 -9.01 -33.87 12.68
N SER A 107 -8.95 -34.99 13.38
CA SER A 107 -9.84 -35.27 14.53
C SER A 107 -9.73 -34.26 15.67
N ALA A 108 -8.60 -33.55 15.77
CA ALA A 108 -8.36 -32.50 16.75
C ALA A 108 -8.95 -31.13 16.35
N VAL A 109 -9.54 -30.98 15.16
CA VAL A 109 -10.21 -29.74 14.77
C VAL A 109 -11.44 -29.53 15.65
N THR A 110 -11.49 -28.37 16.30
CA THR A 110 -12.62 -27.92 17.11
C THR A 110 -13.34 -26.77 16.42
N GLN A 111 -14.57 -26.47 16.86
CA GLN A 111 -15.29 -25.31 16.37
C GLN A 111 -14.54 -23.99 16.62
N ALA A 112 -13.78 -23.90 17.73
CA ALA A 112 -12.96 -22.74 18.03
C ALA A 112 -11.83 -22.55 16.99
N LEU A 113 -11.20 -23.64 16.53
CA LEU A 113 -10.21 -23.60 15.45
C LEU A 113 -10.86 -23.16 14.14
N ILE A 114 -12.02 -23.73 13.79
CA ILE A 114 -12.78 -23.35 12.58
C ILE A 114 -13.14 -21.86 12.62
N SER A 115 -13.66 -21.35 13.73
CA SER A 115 -13.99 -19.93 13.88
C SER A 115 -12.77 -19.02 13.75
N SER A 116 -11.61 -19.45 14.26
CA SER A 116 -10.35 -18.70 14.13
C SER A 116 -9.87 -18.64 12.67
N VAL A 117 -9.92 -19.76 11.94
CA VAL A 117 -9.59 -19.81 10.51
C VAL A 117 -10.57 -18.97 9.69
N LEU A 118 -11.87 -19.08 9.98
CA LEU A 118 -12.91 -18.30 9.31
C LEU A 118 -12.70 -16.79 9.51
N SER A 119 -12.26 -16.38 10.71
CA SER A 119 -11.91 -14.97 10.97
C SER A 119 -10.77 -14.49 10.07
N LEU A 120 -9.73 -15.29 9.86
CA LEU A 120 -8.63 -14.96 8.95
C LEU A 120 -9.12 -14.84 7.50
N VAL A 121 -9.93 -15.78 7.03
CA VAL A 121 -10.51 -15.74 5.67
C VAL A 121 -11.43 -14.53 5.49
N ASN A 122 -12.21 -14.17 6.51
CA ASN A 122 -13.09 -13.01 6.46
C ASN A 122 -12.34 -11.68 6.44
N GLN A 123 -11.14 -11.61 7.03
CA GLN A 123 -10.27 -10.43 7.00
C GLN A 123 -9.60 -10.19 5.64
N LEU A 124 -9.53 -11.20 4.77
CA LEU A 124 -8.98 -11.02 3.43
C LEU A 124 -9.85 -10.04 2.63
N THR A 125 -9.22 -8.99 2.09
CA THR A 125 -9.81 -8.16 1.04
C THR A 125 -10.20 -9.03 -0.15
N ALA A 126 -11.28 -8.65 -0.85
CA ALA A 126 -11.73 -9.38 -2.04
C ALA A 126 -10.62 -9.35 -3.10
N SER A 127 -9.90 -10.45 -3.22
CA SER A 127 -8.81 -10.66 -4.17
C SER A 127 -9.10 -11.94 -4.94
N SER A 128 -8.58 -12.06 -6.17
CA SER A 128 -8.71 -13.28 -6.97
C SER A 128 -8.17 -14.52 -6.24
N GLN A 129 -7.22 -14.32 -5.31
CA GLN A 129 -6.66 -15.35 -4.44
C GLN A 129 -7.68 -15.89 -3.44
N LYS A 130 -8.52 -15.03 -2.85
CA LYS A 130 -9.61 -15.44 -1.93
C LYS A 130 -10.64 -16.33 -2.62
N THR A 131 -10.92 -16.10 -3.90
CA THR A 131 -11.86 -16.91 -4.69
C THR A 131 -11.29 -18.30 -5.04
N GLY A 132 -9.97 -18.48 -4.97
CA GLY A 132 -9.30 -19.75 -5.28
C GLY A 132 -8.98 -20.62 -4.06
N MET A 133 -9.39 -20.22 -2.85
CA MET A 133 -9.28 -21.00 -1.61
C MET A 133 -10.50 -21.89 -1.40
#